data_AF-A0A2J5I2H3-F1
#
_entry.id   AF-A0A2J5I2H3-F1
#
_cell.length_a   1.000
_cell.length_b   1.000
_cell.length_c   1.000
_cell.angle_alpha   90.00
_cell.angle_beta   90.00
_cell.angle_gamma   90.00
#
_symmetry.space_group_name_H-M   'P 1'
#
loop_
_entity.id
_entity.type
_entity.pdbx_description
1 polymer ?
#
loop_
_entity_poly.entity_id
_entity_poly.type
_entity_poly.pdbx_seq_one_letter_code
_entity_poly.pdbx_strand_id
1 'polypeptide(L)' 'MPLNSQAVYARSQADLVPFTSRRSTVHSTKGIVSCTQPLAAAAGQRILKEGGNAADAAVAVGMYHLSPAG' A
#
# COMPACT_ATOMS: atom_id res chain seq x y z
N MET A 1 28.45 9.48 -30.66
CA MET A 1 28.93 8.50 -29.66
C MET A 1 27.82 7.49 -29.42
N PRO A 2 28.03 6.17 -29.60
CA PRO A 2 26.99 5.20 -29.27
C PRO A 2 26.90 5.10 -27.74
N LEU A 3 25.67 5.09 -27.22
CA LEU A 3 25.40 4.89 -25.80
C LEU A 3 25.81 3.46 -25.44
N ASN A 4 26.68 3.31 -24.44
CA ASN A 4 27.10 1.99 -23.96
C ASN A 4 25.92 1.27 -23.26
N SER A 5 25.84 -0.05 -23.41
CA SER A 5 24.80 -0.88 -22.78
C SER A 5 24.96 -1.03 -21.27
N GLN A 6 26.13 -0.65 -20.74
CA GLN A 6 26.50 -0.70 -19.32
C GLN A 6 25.92 0.49 -18.50
N ALA A 7 25.48 1.56 -19.16
CA ALA A 7 24.91 2.76 -18.53
C ALA A 7 23.40 2.64 -18.27
N VAL A 8 22.75 1.64 -18.86
CA VAL A 8 21.36 1.30 -18.55
C VAL A 8 21.39 0.52 -17.26
N TYR A 9 21.19 1.21 -16.12
CA TYR A 9 21.02 0.70 -14.73
C TYR A 9 20.62 -0.78 -14.63
N ALA A 10 21.56 -1.69 -14.88
CA ALA A 10 21.41 -3.10 -14.56
C ALA A 10 21.69 -3.15 -13.06
N ARG A 11 20.63 -3.09 -12.24
CA ARG A 11 20.73 -3.33 -10.81
C ARG A 11 21.40 -4.69 -10.64
N SER A 12 22.70 -4.69 -10.36
CA SER A 12 23.60 -5.86 -10.40
C SER A 12 23.18 -6.97 -9.44
N GLN A 13 22.34 -6.61 -8.48
CA GLN A 13 21.72 -7.49 -7.55
C GLN A 13 20.24 -7.15 -7.55
N ALA A 14 19.49 -7.81 -8.43
CA ALA A 14 18.08 -7.97 -8.16
C ALA A 14 18.03 -8.76 -6.85
N ASP A 15 17.62 -8.11 -5.75
CA ASP A 15 17.29 -8.76 -4.48
C ASP A 15 16.02 -9.60 -4.68
N LEU A 16 16.12 -10.57 -5.59
CA LEU A 16 15.13 -11.59 -5.80
C LEU A 16 15.21 -12.44 -4.55
N VAL A 17 14.26 -12.21 -3.64
CA VAL A 17 14.04 -13.08 -2.50
C VAL A 17 14.03 -14.53 -3.02
N PRO A 18 14.88 -15.43 -2.49
CA PRO A 18 15.10 -16.77 -3.04
C PRO A 18 13.86 -17.68 -2.92
N PHE A 19 12.80 -17.19 -2.28
CA PHE A 19 11.54 -17.87 -2.08
C PHE A 19 10.45 -17.13 -2.84
N THR A 20 9.54 -17.89 -3.47
CA THR A 20 8.32 -17.32 -4.03
C THR A 20 7.57 -16.57 -2.93
N SER A 21 7.47 -15.25 -3.04
CA SER A 21 6.57 -14.49 -2.18
C SER A 21 5.15 -14.96 -2.45
N ARG A 22 4.39 -15.24 -1.40
CA ARG A 22 2.96 -15.60 -1.48
C ARG A 22 2.22 -14.64 -0.59
N ARG A 23 1.26 -13.90 -1.15
CA ARG A 23 0.26 -13.16 -0.37
C ARG A 23 -1.02 -13.97 -0.37
N SER A 24 -1.44 -14.43 0.80
CA SER A 24 -2.75 -15.06 0.97
C SER A 24 -3.85 -14.04 0.63
N THR A 25 -4.91 -14.50 -0.04
CA THR A 25 -6.09 -13.66 -0.28
C THR A 25 -6.71 -13.28 1.06
N VAL A 26 -7.02 -11.99 1.23
CA VAL A 26 -7.61 -11.46 2.46
C VAL A 26 -9.12 -11.41 2.30
N HIS A 27 -9.84 -11.94 3.28
CA HIS A 27 -11.30 -11.92 3.35
C HIS A 27 -11.76 -11.17 4.62
N SER A 28 -12.95 -10.56 4.56
CA SER A 28 -13.58 -9.90 5.70
C SER A 28 -15.09 -9.84 5.50
N THR A 29 -15.82 -9.93 6.61
CA THR A 29 -17.29 -9.77 6.64
C THR A 29 -17.73 -8.37 7.04
N LYS A 30 -16.82 -7.53 7.55
CA LYS A 30 -17.12 -6.19 8.10
C LYS A 30 -16.46 -5.05 7.32
N GLY A 31 -15.85 -5.36 6.18
CA GLY A 31 -15.16 -4.40 5.31
C GLY A 31 -13.66 -4.65 5.18
N ILE A 32 -13.08 -4.21 4.05
CA ILE A 32 -11.66 -4.33 3.69
C ILE A 32 -11.20 -2.97 3.16
N VAL A 33 -9.98 -2.57 3.52
CA VAL A 33 -9.27 -1.43 2.93
C VAL A 33 -7.96 -1.92 2.35
N SER A 34 -7.65 -1.52 1.10
CA SER A 34 -6.43 -1.89 0.38
C SER A 34 -5.81 -0.66 -0.26
N CYS A 35 -4.54 -0.40 0.03
CA CYS A 35 -3.76 0.69 -0.55
C CYS A 35 -2.25 0.41 -0.41
N THR A 36 -1.42 1.19 -1.11
CA THR A 36 0.04 1.04 -1.10
C THR A 36 0.66 1.48 0.23
N GLN A 37 0.06 2.45 0.91
CA GLN A 37 0.56 2.99 2.17
C GLN A 37 -0.14 2.33 3.37
N PRO A 38 0.60 1.65 4.27
CA PRO A 38 0.00 0.99 5.45
C PRO A 38 -0.72 1.94 6.41
N LEU A 39 -0.20 3.16 6.59
CA LEU A 39 -0.84 4.19 7.44
C LEU A 39 -2.18 4.65 6.86
N ALA A 40 -2.29 4.75 5.53
CA ALA A 40 -3.54 5.07 4.87
C ALA A 40 -4.58 3.96 5.06
N ALA A 41 -4.14 2.69 4.96
CA ALA A 41 -5.01 1.55 5.23
C ALA A 41 -5.53 1.57 6.67
N ALA A 42 -4.68 1.91 7.63
CA ALA A 42 -5.05 2.03 9.04
C ALA A 42 -6.07 3.16 9.28
N ALA A 43 -5.94 4.31 8.61
CA ALA A 43 -6.89 5.40 8.69
C ALA A 43 -8.28 4.98 8.16
N GLY A 44 -8.36 4.37 6.98
CA GLY A 44 -9.63 3.84 6.45
C GLY A 44 -10.23 2.74 7.35
N GLN A 45 -9.40 1.86 7.90
CA GLN A 45 -9.87 0.83 8.84
C GLN A 45 -10.44 1.42 10.14
N ARG A 46 -9.92 2.55 10.63
CA ARG A 46 -10.48 3.25 11.79
C ARG A 46 -11.90 3.75 11.51
N ILE A 47 -12.12 4.40 10.36
CA ILE A 47 -13.45 4.88 9.97
C ILE A 47 -14.47 3.74 9.87
N LEU A 48 -14.10 2.61 9.26
CA LEU A 48 -14.98 1.44 9.20
C LEU A 48 -15.30 0.87 10.60
N LYS A 49 -14.32 0.88 11.53
CA LYS A 49 -14.53 0.43 12.93
C LYS A 49 -15.43 1.38 13.72
N GLU A 50 -15.38 2.67 13.41
CA GLU A 50 -16.22 3.72 14.03
C GLU A 50 -17.65 3.75 13.45
N GLY A 51 -17.95 2.87 12.48
CA GLY A 51 -19.29 2.74 11.87
C GLY A 51 -19.48 3.53 10.58
N GLY A 52 -18.43 4.15 10.05
CA GLY A 52 -18.44 4.81 8.75
C GLY A 52 -18.57 3.83 7.60
N ASN A 53 -19.00 4.33 6.44
CA ASN A 53 -19.20 3.51 5.25
C ASN A 53 -17.92 3.42 4.38
N ALA A 54 -18.01 2.72 3.25
CA ALA A 54 -16.88 2.54 2.34
C ALA A 54 -16.39 3.86 1.69
N ALA A 55 -17.28 4.82 1.44
CA ALA A 55 -16.92 6.13 0.90
C ALA A 55 -16.19 6.98 1.95
N ASP A 56 -16.67 7.00 3.20
CA ASP A 56 -16.00 7.69 4.30
C ASP A 56 -14.58 7.13 4.51
N ALA A 57 -14.45 5.80 4.48
CA ALA A 57 -13.16 5.13 4.56
C ALA A 57 -12.22 5.50 3.40
N ALA A 58 -12.74 5.65 2.18
CA ALA A 58 -11.93 6.06 1.03
C ALA A 58 -11.41 7.50 1.14
N VAL A 59 -12.22 8.43 1.67
CA VAL A 59 -11.79 9.82 1.94
C VAL A 59 -10.67 9.84 2.98
N ALA A 60 -10.80 9.08 4.06
CA ALA A 60 -9.75 8.97 5.08
C ALA A 60 -8.45 8.34 4.55
N VAL A 61 -8.55 7.35 3.65
CA VAL A 61 -7.38 6.77 2.96
C VAL A 61 -6.70 7.82 2.08
N GLY A 62 -7.46 8.64 1.34
CA GLY A 62 -6.92 9.68 0.47
C GLY A 62 -6.25 10.81 1.24
N MET A 63 -6.81 11.21 2.38
CA MET A 63 -6.32 12.31 3.21
C MET A 63 -5.44 11.85 4.38
N TYR A 64 -4.91 10.61 4.36
CA TYR A 64 -4.22 10.04 5.52
C TYR A 64 -3.03 10.88 6.04
N HIS A 65 -2.39 11.69 5.18
CA HIS A 65 -1.26 12.55 5.57
C HIS A 65 -1.70 13.84 6.29
N LEU A 66 -2.98 14.22 6.19
CA LEU A 66 -3.55 15.44 6.77
C LEU A 66 -4.08 15.22 8.19
N SER A 67 -4.06 14.00 8.69
CA SER A 67 -4.43 13.71 10.07
C SER A 67 -3.31 14.22 10.99
N PRO A 68 -3.55 15.20 11.88
CA PRO A 68 -2.60 15.55 12.92
C PRO A 68 -2.48 14.33 13.83
N ALA A 69 -1.36 13.61 13.73
CA ALA A 69 -1.01 12.60 14.71
C ALA A 69 -0.38 13.34 15.89
N GLY A 70 -1.18 13.59 16.92
CA GLY A 70 -0.80 14.26 18.17
C GLY A 70 -2.01 14.87 18.85
#